data_AF-A0AAU9BBG2-F1
#
_entry.id   AF-A0AAU9BBG2-F1
#
_cell.length_a   1.000
_cell.length_b   1.000
_cell.length_c   1.000
_cell.angle_alpha   90.00
_cell.angle_beta   90.00
_cell.angle_gamma   90.00
#
_symmetry.space_group_name_H-M   'P 1'
#
loop_
_entity.id
_entity.type
_entity.pdbx_description
1 polymer ?
#
loop_
_entity_poly.entity_id
_entity_poly.type
_entity_poly.pdbx_seq_one_letter_code
_entity_poly.pdbx_strand_id
1 'polypeptide(L)'
;MKTEIDKNHLPVLQVKTDNPRSVVENSAHEINLTLTDIRQDGQTLAFVVNRVNVYELKNWLREMNLASGVRLEKMNLTPVDHLSDVKAEIQLTWKKVA
;
A
#
# COMPACT_ATOMS: atom_id res chain seq x y z
N MET A 1 11.72 30.71 6.96
CA MET A 1 12.54 29.54 6.57
C MET A 1 12.68 28.64 7.77
N LYS A 2 11.97 27.51 7.83
CA LYS A 2 12.22 26.40 8.75
C LYS A 2 11.22 25.29 8.43
N THR A 3 11.69 24.29 7.70
CA THR A 3 11.05 22.97 7.73
C THR A 3 12.18 21.97 7.68
N GLU A 4 12.56 21.54 8.87
CA GLU A 4 13.45 20.42 9.12
C GLU A 4 12.78 19.20 8.48
N ILE A 5 13.37 18.71 7.38
CA ILE A 5 12.90 17.53 6.68
C ILE A 5 13.29 16.35 7.55
N ASP A 6 12.32 15.88 8.33
CA ASP A 6 12.41 14.67 9.12
C ASP A 6 12.67 13.48 8.16
N LYS A 7 13.87 12.92 8.29
CA LYS A 7 14.55 12.11 7.27
C LYS A 7 14.05 10.67 7.12
N ASN A 8 12.93 10.27 7.73
CA ASN A 8 12.48 8.87 7.72
C ASN A 8 10.97 8.65 7.52
N HIS A 9 10.22 9.67 7.09
CA HIS A 9 8.83 9.47 6.73
C HIS A 9 8.65 9.63 5.24
N LEU A 10 8.16 8.56 4.58
CA LEU A 10 7.69 8.60 3.20
C LEU A 10 6.94 9.92 2.98
N PRO A 11 7.29 10.73 1.96
CA PRO A 11 6.64 12.01 1.76
C PRO A 11 5.14 11.77 1.59
N VAL A 12 4.39 12.25 2.58
CA VAL A 12 2.94 12.24 2.73
C VAL A 12 2.35 13.03 1.55
N LEU A 13 2.24 12.39 0.40
CA LEU A 13 1.68 13.00 -0.80
C LEU A 13 0.16 13.05 -0.66
N GLN A 14 -0.41 14.19 -1.04
CA GLN A 14 -1.86 14.37 -1.14
C GLN A 14 -2.41 13.36 -2.14
N VAL A 15 -3.66 12.94 -1.96
CA VAL A 15 -4.33 12.02 -2.89
C VAL A 15 -4.35 12.66 -4.28
N LYS A 16 -3.70 12.03 -5.26
CA LYS A 16 -3.54 12.54 -6.63
C LYS A 16 -4.55 11.95 -7.62
N THR A 17 -5.51 11.16 -7.13
CA THR A 17 -6.47 10.41 -7.96
C THR A 17 -7.87 10.44 -7.37
N ASP A 18 -8.88 10.53 -8.23
CA ASP A 18 -10.29 10.44 -7.87
C ASP A 18 -10.75 8.99 -7.63
N ASN A 19 -9.96 7.99 -8.08
CA ASN A 19 -10.29 6.58 -7.94
C ASN A 19 -9.10 5.74 -7.43
N PRO A 20 -8.80 5.82 -6.12
CA PRO A 20 -7.67 5.13 -5.51
C PRO A 20 -7.78 3.60 -5.56
N ARG A 21 -8.99 3.04 -5.57
CA ARG A 21 -9.19 1.59 -5.70
C ARG A 21 -8.65 1.09 -7.04
N SER A 22 -9.06 1.71 -8.14
CA SER A 22 -8.60 1.30 -9.47
C SER A 22 -7.10 1.47 -9.63
N VAL A 23 -6.47 2.46 -8.99
CA VAL A 23 -5.01 2.58 -8.98
C VAL A 23 -4.35 1.40 -8.28
N VAL A 24 -4.86 0.97 -7.13
CA VAL A 24 -4.34 -0.20 -6.41
C VAL A 24 -4.50 -1.48 -7.23
N GLU A 25 -5.69 -1.72 -7.79
CA GLU A 25 -5.98 -2.91 -8.60
C GLU A 25 -5.13 -2.95 -9.88
N ASN A 26 -5.00 -1.82 -10.59
CA ASN A 26 -4.16 -1.73 -11.80
C ASN A 26 -2.68 -1.92 -11.46
N SER A 27 -2.18 -1.25 -10.42
CA SER A 27 -0.77 -1.36 -10.02
C SER A 27 -0.42 -2.77 -9.56
N ALA A 28 -1.33 -3.44 -8.84
CA ALA A 28 -1.15 -4.86 -8.49
C ALA A 28 -1.11 -5.74 -9.73
N HIS A 29 -1.97 -5.49 -10.72
CA HIS A 29 -1.98 -6.22 -11.98
C HIS A 29 -0.68 -6.06 -12.78
N GLU A 30 -0.10 -4.86 -12.80
CA GLU A 30 1.17 -4.57 -13.49
C GLU A 30 2.35 -5.41 -12.97
N ILE A 31 2.37 -5.74 -11.68
CA ILE A 31 3.41 -6.57 -11.06
C ILE A 31 2.98 -8.03 -10.83
N ASN A 32 1.86 -8.46 -11.42
CA ASN A 32 1.27 -9.79 -11.23
C ASN A 32 0.94 -10.15 -9.76
N LEU A 33 0.66 -9.14 -8.94
CA LEU A 33 0.26 -9.31 -7.54
C LEU A 33 -1.23 -9.67 -7.46
N THR A 34 -1.52 -10.87 -6.99
CA THR A 34 -2.92 -11.31 -6.86
C THR A 34 -3.52 -10.78 -5.57
N LEU A 35 -4.48 -9.86 -5.71
CA LEU A 35 -5.28 -9.33 -4.60
C LEU A 35 -6.51 -10.22 -4.36
N THR A 36 -6.73 -10.62 -3.11
CA THR A 36 -7.89 -11.42 -2.67
C THR A 36 -8.58 -10.73 -1.50
N ASP A 37 -9.83 -11.13 -1.19
CA ASP A 37 -10.62 -10.55 -0.09
C ASP A 37 -10.70 -9.01 -0.13
N ILE A 38 -10.85 -8.44 -1.32
CA ILE A 38 -10.87 -6.98 -1.52
C ILE A 38 -12.15 -6.40 -0.91
N ARG A 39 -11.99 -5.52 0.07
CA ARG A 39 -13.07 -4.85 0.78
C ARG A 39 -12.79 -3.35 0.84
N GLN A 40 -13.69 -2.56 0.28
CA GLN A 40 -13.60 -1.10 0.36
C GLN A 40 -14.62 -0.57 1.35
N ASP A 41 -14.16 0.24 2.31
CA ASP A 41 -15.01 0.95 3.26
C ASP A 41 -14.66 2.44 3.23
N GLY A 42 -15.53 3.23 2.59
CA GLY A 42 -15.34 4.66 2.42
C GLY A 42 -13.99 5.03 1.78
N GLN A 43 -13.10 5.61 2.59
CA GLN A 43 -11.75 6.03 2.19
C GLN A 43 -10.65 5.03 2.56
N THR A 44 -11.03 3.77 2.80
CA THR A 44 -10.13 2.68 3.13
C THR A 44 -10.34 1.49 2.20
N LEU A 45 -9.27 0.74 1.93
CA LEU A 45 -9.28 -0.47 1.11
C LEU A 45 -8.47 -1.55 1.80
N ALA A 46 -9.14 -2.62 2.21
CA ALA A 46 -8.52 -3.81 2.76
C ALA A 46 -8.44 -4.92 1.70
N PHE A 47 -7.36 -5.69 1.71
CA PHE A 47 -7.18 -6.85 0.84
C PHE A 47 -6.09 -7.77 1.40
N VAL A 48 -6.04 -8.98 0.86
CA VAL A 48 -5.07 -10.02 1.21
C VAL A 48 -4.27 -10.42 -0.01
N VAL A 49 -2.96 -10.48 0.17
CA VAL A 49 -2.01 -11.06 -0.78
C VAL A 49 -1.52 -12.38 -0.18
N ASN A 50 -1.85 -13.50 -0.83
CA ASN A 50 -1.60 -14.82 -0.25
C ASN A 50 -0.11 -15.20 -0.19
N ARG A 51 0.67 -14.77 -1.17
CA ARG A 51 2.11 -15.00 -1.22
C ARG A 51 2.76 -13.87 -2.00
N VAL A 52 3.69 -13.17 -1.37
CA VAL A 52 4.52 -12.14 -2.00
C VAL A 52 5.84 -12.03 -1.26
N ASN A 53 6.90 -11.71 -1.99
CA ASN A 53 8.17 -11.36 -1.38
C ASN A 53 8.03 -10.04 -0.60
N VAL A 54 8.47 -10.02 0.66
CA VAL A 54 8.31 -8.84 1.53
C VAL A 54 9.00 -7.58 1.00
N TYR A 55 10.09 -7.71 0.23
CA TYR A 55 10.80 -6.57 -0.35
C TYR A 55 10.04 -5.99 -1.55
N GLU A 56 9.50 -6.84 -2.42
CA GLU A 56 8.66 -6.43 -3.54
C GLU A 56 7.40 -5.73 -3.03
N LEU A 57 6.76 -6.29 -2.00
CA LEU A 57 5.58 -5.69 -1.38
C LEU A 57 5.89 -4.29 -0.82
N LYS A 58 7.00 -4.14 -0.10
CA LYS A 58 7.43 -2.84 0.43
C LYS A 58 7.71 -1.84 -0.67
N ASN A 59 8.37 -2.26 -1.76
CA ASN A 59 8.65 -1.38 -2.90
C ASN A 59 7.34 -0.92 -3.55
N TRP A 60 6.43 -1.86 -3.82
CA TRP A 60 5.15 -1.59 -4.44
C TRP A 60 4.30 -0.63 -3.60
N LEU A 61 4.19 -0.84 -2.28
CA LEU A 61 3.47 0.06 -1.37
C LEU A 61 4.06 1.48 -1.38
N ARG A 62 5.38 1.60 -1.45
CA ARG A 62 6.07 2.89 -1.57
C ARG A 62 5.76 3.57 -2.91
N GLU A 63 5.82 2.85 -4.01
CA GLU A 63 5.51 3.39 -5.35
C GLU A 63 4.05 3.84 -5.44
N MET A 64 3.12 3.04 -4.93
CA MET A 64 1.71 3.43 -4.83
C MET A 64 1.53 4.73 -4.04
N ASN A 65 2.24 4.86 -2.91
CA ASN A 65 2.19 6.08 -2.12
C ASN A 65 2.68 7.31 -2.91
N LEU A 66 3.78 7.17 -3.65
CA LEU A 66 4.36 8.24 -4.47
C LEU A 66 3.47 8.64 -5.64
N ALA A 67 2.86 7.65 -6.31
CA ALA A 67 2.03 7.84 -7.48
C ALA A 67 0.64 8.40 -7.13
N SER A 68 0.01 7.90 -6.07
CA SER A 68 -1.42 8.13 -5.81
C SER A 68 -1.72 8.88 -4.52
N GLY A 69 -0.78 8.95 -3.58
CA GLY A 69 -1.00 9.47 -2.22
C GLY A 69 -1.75 8.51 -1.30
N VAL A 70 -2.10 7.30 -1.76
CA VAL A 70 -2.65 6.22 -0.92
C VAL A 70 -1.58 5.77 0.09
N ARG A 71 -2.00 5.49 1.32
CA ARG A 71 -1.11 5.19 2.44
C ARG A 71 -1.46 3.86 3.06
N LEU A 72 -0.45 3.25 3.68
CA LEU A 72 -0.64 2.09 4.52
C LEU A 72 -1.25 2.51 5.86
N GLU A 73 -2.43 1.99 6.18
CA GLU A 73 -3.10 2.18 7.48
C GLU A 73 -2.78 1.03 8.44
N LYS A 74 -2.83 -0.22 7.94
CA LYS A 74 -2.49 -1.42 8.70
C LYS A 74 -1.87 -2.47 7.79
N MET A 75 -0.93 -3.24 8.32
CA MET A 75 -0.34 -4.40 7.65
C MET A 75 -0.06 -5.49 8.67
N ASN A 76 -0.57 -6.70 8.41
CA ASN A 76 -0.14 -7.91 9.10
C ASN A 76 0.60 -8.80 8.12
N LEU A 77 1.74 -9.33 8.55
CA LEU A 77 2.54 -10.26 7.75
C LEU A 77 2.59 -11.60 8.45
N THR A 78 2.27 -12.67 7.73
CA THR A 78 2.45 -14.04 8.18
C THR A 78 3.49 -14.71 7.30
N PRO A 79 4.59 -15.26 7.85
CA PRO A 79 5.56 -16.02 7.07
C PRO A 79 4.87 -17.21 6.39
N VAL A 80 5.07 -17.35 5.08
CA VAL A 80 4.60 -18.51 4.31
C VAL A 80 5.75 -19.49 4.08
N ASP A 81 6.97 -18.98 3.92
CA ASP A 81 8.18 -19.77 3.73
C ASP A 81 9.40 -19.07 4.36
N HIS A 82 10.54 -19.78 4.46
CA HIS A 82 11.78 -19.28 5.08
C HIS A 82 12.52 -18.26 4.20
N LEU A 83 12.11 -18.07 2.95
CA LEU A 83 12.84 -17.30 1.92
C LEU A 83 12.37 -15.84 1.72
N SER A 84 11.61 -15.26 2.65
CA SER A 84 11.04 -13.89 2.62
C SER A 84 9.66 -13.76 1.97
N ASP A 85 9.02 -14.88 1.63
CA ASP A 85 7.62 -14.91 1.20
C ASP A 85 6.68 -14.81 2.40
N VAL A 86 5.74 -13.88 2.29
CA VAL A 86 4.74 -13.61 3.32
C VAL A 86 3.35 -13.58 2.72
N LYS A 87 2.37 -14.00 3.52
CA LYS A 87 0.99 -13.61 3.35
C LYS A 87 0.84 -12.24 3.99
N ALA A 88 0.29 -11.30 3.23
CA ALA A 88 0.11 -9.93 3.69
C ALA A 88 -1.38 -9.58 3.73
N GLU A 89 -1.86 -9.20 4.90
CA GLU A 89 -3.17 -8.58 5.08
C GLU A 89 -2.95 -7.09 5.20
N ILE A 90 -3.49 -6.33 4.25
CA ILE A 90 -3.16 -4.93 4.06
C ILE A 90 -4.44 -4.11 4.11
N GLN A 91 -4.37 -2.99 4.81
CA GLN A 91 -5.39 -1.95 4.79
C GLN A 91 -4.73 -0.64 4.38
N LEU A 92 -5.23 -0.08 3.28
CA LEU A 92 -4.81 1.20 2.75
C LEU A 92 -5.85 2.27 3.06
N THR A 93 -5.40 3.52 3.10
CA THR A 93 -6.24 4.70 3.34
C THR A 93 -5.79 5.87 2.47
N TRP A 94 -6.74 6.66 2.03
CA TRP A 94 -6.51 7.94 1.36
C TRP A 94 -7.24 9.07 2.08
N LYS A 95 -7.50 8.89 3.38
CA LYS A 95 -7.97 9.97 4.24
C LYS A 95 -6.96 11.11 4.22
N LYS A 96 -7.46 12.33 4.01
CA LYS A 96 -6.65 13.53 4.20
C LYS A 96 -6.18 13.53 5.65
N VAL A 97 -4.87 13.57 5.85
CA VAL A 97 -4.31 13.81 7.18
C VAL A 97 -4.62 15.27 7.50
N ALA A 98 -5.40 15.46 8.56
CA ALA A 98 -5.80 16.75 9.09
C ALA A 98 -4.61 17.48 9.72
#